data_AF-A0A1V4VEB6-F1
#
_entry.id   AF-A0A1V4VEB6-F1
#
_cell.length_a   1.000
_cell.length_b   1.000
_cell.length_c   1.000
_cell.angle_alpha   90.00
_cell.angle_beta   90.00
_cell.angle_gamma   90.00
#
_symmetry.space_group_name_H-M   'P 1'
#
loop_
_entity.id
_entity.type
_entity.pdbx_description
1 polymer ?
#
loop_
_entity_poly.entity_id
_entity_poly.type
_entity_poly.pdbx_seq_one_letter_code
_entity_poly.pdbx_strand_id
1 'polypeptide(L)'
;MLKRIFPVGRRSLIFGVHQFLWHPFVVYLAWLKLFGRPSWKEMICIFIHDLGYWNCCDIEGKEGLKHPELGARIARVFLGPEYVELCLYHSRSYASMIGVRPSKLCYADKLSIAYEPWWFYLARAWLSGELFEYRSRAAAEHHIPKSASHRSWFEWIKEHLSGVGQKNIQQG
;
A
#
# COMPACT_ATOMS: atom_id res chain seq x y z
N MET A 1 -16.34 -18.71 6.22
CA MET A 1 -15.49 -19.89 6.52
C MET A 1 -14.01 -19.72 6.16
N LEU A 2 -13.59 -18.85 5.22
CA LEU A 2 -12.18 -18.60 4.87
C LEU A 2 -11.36 -17.75 5.87
N LYS A 3 -12.02 -16.96 6.74
CA LYS A 3 -11.36 -16.12 7.76
C LYS A 3 -10.52 -16.89 8.79
N ARG A 4 -10.61 -18.23 8.81
CA ARG A 4 -10.06 -19.09 9.88
C ARG A 4 -8.81 -19.89 9.47
N ILE A 5 -8.39 -19.85 8.20
CA ILE A 5 -7.30 -20.70 7.68
C ILE A 5 -6.03 -19.88 7.39
N PHE A 6 -6.13 -18.61 7.01
CA PHE A 6 -4.97 -17.76 6.68
C PHE A 6 -5.12 -16.31 7.18
N PRO A 7 -4.02 -15.67 7.65
CA PRO A 7 -4.00 -14.26 8.00
C PRO A 7 -4.50 -13.36 6.85
N VAL A 8 -5.07 -12.20 7.18
CA VAL A 8 -5.57 -11.24 6.17
C VAL A 8 -4.46 -10.80 5.22
N GLY A 9 -3.24 -10.56 5.71
CA GLY A 9 -2.13 -10.14 4.86
C GLY A 9 -1.67 -11.19 3.87
N ARG A 10 -1.75 -12.49 4.21
CA ARG A 10 -1.50 -13.56 3.22
C ARG A 10 -2.52 -13.54 2.09
N ARG A 11 -3.80 -13.37 2.44
CA ARG A 11 -4.88 -13.25 1.46
C ARG A 11 -4.70 -12.01 0.59
N SER A 12 -4.27 -10.90 1.19
CA SER A 12 -3.92 -9.66 0.49
C SER A 12 -2.86 -9.89 -0.59
N LEU A 13 -1.75 -10.53 -0.24
CA LEU A 13 -0.65 -10.77 -1.16
C LEU A 13 -0.98 -11.78 -2.28
N ILE A 14 -1.83 -12.77 -2.02
CA ILE A 14 -2.18 -13.79 -3.03
C ILE A 14 -3.27 -13.28 -3.98
N PHE A 15 -4.31 -12.61 -3.47
CA PHE A 15 -5.48 -12.22 -4.28
C PHE A 15 -6.21 -10.94 -3.81
N GLY A 16 -5.70 -10.23 -2.81
CA GLY A 16 -6.31 -9.00 -2.29
C GLY A 16 -5.68 -7.74 -2.88
N VAL A 17 -5.70 -6.64 -2.12
CA VAL A 17 -5.28 -5.31 -2.60
C VAL A 17 -3.79 -5.30 -2.97
N HIS A 18 -2.94 -5.90 -2.12
CA HIS A 18 -1.50 -5.95 -2.34
C HIS A 18 -1.04 -7.17 -3.14
N GLN A 19 -1.86 -7.63 -4.10
CA GLN A 19 -1.54 -8.85 -4.86
C GLN A 19 -0.16 -8.72 -5.53
N PHE A 20 0.71 -9.73 -5.32
CA PHE A 20 2.16 -9.66 -5.58
C PHE A 20 2.59 -9.37 -7.03
N LEU A 21 1.67 -9.40 -7.99
CA LEU A 21 1.94 -9.09 -9.40
C LEU A 21 1.25 -7.79 -9.83
N TRP A 22 -0.04 -7.67 -9.53
CA TRP A 22 -0.88 -6.56 -9.94
C TRP A 22 -0.54 -5.28 -9.19
N HIS A 23 -0.39 -5.35 -7.87
CA HIS A 23 -0.07 -4.16 -7.07
C HIS A 23 1.29 -3.57 -7.48
N PRO A 24 2.40 -4.34 -7.53
CA PRO A 24 3.67 -3.83 -8.06
C PRO A 24 3.56 -3.25 -9.48
N PHE A 25 2.71 -3.82 -10.36
CA PHE A 25 2.48 -3.28 -11.68
C PHE A 25 1.82 -1.89 -11.66
N VAL A 26 0.75 -1.69 -10.88
CA VAL A 26 0.11 -0.36 -10.79
C VAL A 26 0.98 0.65 -10.05
N VAL A 27 1.79 0.22 -9.07
CA VAL A 27 2.81 1.06 -8.42
C VAL A 27 3.89 1.47 -9.42
N TYR A 28 4.33 0.56 -10.30
CA TYR A 28 5.26 0.88 -11.39
C TYR A 28 4.69 1.94 -12.34
N LEU A 29 3.42 1.85 -12.74
CA LEU A 29 2.77 2.87 -13.57
C LEU A 29 2.72 4.24 -12.87
N ALA A 30 2.40 4.26 -11.57
CA ALA A 30 2.42 5.46 -10.76
C ALA A 30 3.84 6.05 -10.60
N TRP A 31 4.84 5.19 -10.42
CA TRP A 31 6.25 5.58 -10.37
C TRP A 31 6.68 6.25 -11.69
N LEU A 32 6.35 5.64 -12.84
CA LEU A 32 6.63 6.22 -14.16
C LEU A 32 6.06 7.63 -14.29
N LYS A 33 4.83 7.84 -13.80
CA LYS A 33 4.16 9.14 -13.85
C LYS A 33 4.84 10.19 -12.96
N LEU A 34 5.33 9.81 -11.78
CA LEU A 34 5.90 10.74 -10.81
C LEU A 34 7.38 11.02 -11.04
N PHE A 35 8.17 10.02 -11.42
CA PHE A 35 9.63 10.06 -11.38
C PHE A 35 10.31 9.62 -12.67
N GLY A 36 9.55 9.19 -13.68
CA GLY A 36 10.10 8.57 -14.88
C GLY A 36 10.51 7.12 -14.66
N ARG A 37 11.44 6.61 -15.47
CA ARG A 37 11.81 5.18 -15.45
C ARG A 37 12.54 4.82 -14.15
N PRO A 38 12.06 3.83 -13.37
CA PRO A 38 12.80 3.33 -12.22
C PRO A 38 14.07 2.61 -12.68
N SER A 39 15.12 2.69 -11.87
CA SER A 39 16.28 1.82 -11.96
C SER A 39 15.90 0.36 -11.63
N TRP A 40 16.76 -0.59 -11.99
CA TRP A 40 16.54 -2.00 -11.67
C TRP A 40 16.44 -2.27 -10.16
N LYS A 41 17.14 -1.49 -9.32
CA LYS A 41 17.06 -1.59 -7.85
C LYS A 41 15.73 -1.04 -7.32
N GLU A 42 15.25 0.09 -7.85
CA GLU A 42 13.93 0.63 -7.51
C GLU A 42 12.81 -0.32 -7.94
N MET A 43 12.96 -0.99 -9.10
CA MET A 43 12.03 -2.04 -9.50
C MET A 43 11.98 -3.17 -8.46
N ILE A 44 13.12 -3.65 -7.95
CA ILE A 44 13.13 -4.65 -6.88
C ILE A 44 12.40 -4.12 -5.63
N CYS A 45 12.66 -2.87 -5.22
CA CYS A 45 11.95 -2.25 -4.09
C CYS A 45 10.42 -2.23 -4.29
N ILE A 46 9.94 -1.88 -5.49
CA ILE A 46 8.51 -1.91 -5.84
C ILE A 46 7.94 -3.32 -5.69
N PHE A 47 8.67 -4.38 -6.05
CA PHE A 47 8.16 -5.75 -5.90
C PHE A 47 8.12 -6.25 -4.45
N ILE A 48 9.07 -5.82 -3.61
CA ILE A 48 9.24 -6.41 -2.27
C ILE A 48 8.59 -5.61 -1.13
N HIS A 49 8.17 -4.36 -1.37
CA HIS A 49 7.80 -3.43 -0.29
C HIS A 49 6.70 -3.94 0.65
N ASP A 50 5.72 -4.66 0.12
CA ASP A 50 4.57 -5.17 0.87
C ASP A 50 4.69 -6.63 1.32
N LEU A 51 5.80 -7.32 1.01
CA LEU A 51 5.96 -8.74 1.37
C LEU A 51 5.86 -8.98 2.89
N GLY A 52 6.10 -7.94 3.71
CA GLY A 52 5.93 -8.00 5.16
C GLY A 52 4.51 -8.33 5.62
N TYR A 53 3.50 -8.21 4.75
CA TYR A 53 2.13 -8.60 5.07
C TYR A 53 1.91 -10.12 5.16
N TRP A 54 2.86 -10.97 4.73
CA TRP A 54 2.62 -12.42 4.58
C TRP A 54 2.04 -13.16 5.79
N ASN A 55 2.41 -12.75 7.01
CA ASN A 55 1.90 -13.33 8.26
C ASN A 55 1.07 -12.32 9.09
N CYS A 56 0.71 -11.19 8.50
CA CYS A 56 0.02 -10.10 9.19
C CYS A 56 -1.47 -10.43 9.40
N CYS A 57 -1.91 -10.36 10.66
CA CYS A 57 -3.30 -10.62 11.04
C CYS A 57 -4.19 -9.36 11.02
N ASP A 58 -3.59 -8.16 10.98
CA ASP A 58 -4.30 -6.87 10.92
C ASP A 58 -3.62 -5.89 9.93
N ILE A 59 -4.23 -5.58 8.77
CA ILE A 59 -3.58 -4.65 7.82
C ILE A 59 -3.48 -3.24 8.40
N GLU A 60 -4.53 -2.82 9.10
CA GLU A 60 -4.65 -1.48 9.68
C GLU A 60 -4.20 -1.40 11.15
N GLY A 61 -3.74 -2.52 11.73
CA GLY A 61 -3.40 -2.61 13.15
C GLY A 61 -1.91 -2.50 13.45
N LYS A 62 -1.51 -3.05 14.61
CA LYS A 62 -0.13 -2.92 15.12
C LYS A 62 0.85 -3.81 14.37
N GLU A 63 0.42 -4.97 13.89
CA GLU A 63 1.27 -5.83 13.05
C GLU A 63 1.41 -5.23 11.66
N GLY A 64 0.30 -4.77 11.09
CA GLY A 64 0.25 -4.11 9.79
C GLY A 64 1.21 -2.92 9.70
N LEU A 65 1.37 -2.15 10.78
CA LEU A 65 2.33 -1.04 10.84
C LEU A 65 3.79 -1.44 10.51
N LYS A 66 4.17 -2.69 10.79
CA LYS A 66 5.55 -3.20 10.62
C LYS A 66 5.82 -3.84 9.26
N HIS A 67 4.84 -3.90 8.35
CA HIS A 67 5.04 -4.48 7.02
C HIS A 67 6.28 -3.96 6.24
N PRO A 68 6.74 -2.70 6.38
CA PRO A 68 7.89 -2.22 5.62
C PRO A 68 9.23 -2.87 6.04
N GLU A 69 9.30 -3.44 7.25
CA GLU A 69 10.56 -3.95 7.82
C GLU A 69 11.15 -5.10 7.02
N LEU A 70 10.31 -5.99 6.46
CA LEU A 70 10.79 -7.12 5.67
C LEU A 70 11.38 -6.65 4.34
N GLY A 71 10.67 -5.79 3.61
CA GLY A 71 11.16 -5.21 2.36
C GLY A 71 12.46 -4.43 2.56
N ALA A 72 12.57 -3.68 3.66
CA ALA A 72 13.80 -2.97 4.04
C ALA A 72 14.96 -3.91 4.38
N ARG A 73 14.70 -5.04 5.04
CA ARG A 73 15.72 -6.07 5.33
C ARG A 73 16.25 -6.70 4.05
N ILE A 74 15.37 -7.04 3.11
CA ILE A 74 15.76 -7.58 1.80
C ILE A 74 16.59 -6.53 1.04
N ALA A 75 16.13 -5.27 0.98
CA ALA A 75 16.87 -4.19 0.34
C ALA A 75 18.27 -3.99 0.95
N ARG A 76 18.41 -4.10 2.28
CA ARG A 76 19.70 -4.03 2.96
C ARG A 76 20.68 -5.10 2.48
N VAL A 77 20.20 -6.32 2.32
CA VAL A 77 21.04 -7.47 1.92
C VAL A 77 21.46 -7.37 0.46
N PHE A 78 20.57 -6.92 -0.43
CA PHE A 78 20.79 -7.05 -1.88
C PHE A 78 21.07 -5.73 -2.63
N LEU A 79 20.65 -4.58 -2.11
CA LEU A 79 20.58 -3.33 -2.89
C LEU A 79 21.45 -2.19 -2.34
N GLY A 80 21.63 -2.14 -1.01
CA GLY A 80 22.39 -1.09 -0.32
C GLY A 80 21.55 -0.26 0.67
N PRO A 81 22.21 0.53 1.53
CA PRO A 81 21.54 1.30 2.59
C PRO A 81 20.52 2.32 2.07
N GLU A 82 20.74 2.93 0.90
CA GLU A 82 19.84 3.91 0.30
C GLU A 82 18.46 3.32 -0.07
N TYR A 83 18.40 2.02 -0.39
CA TYR A 83 17.16 1.31 -0.71
C TYR A 83 16.42 0.80 0.53
N VAL A 84 17.11 0.76 1.68
CA VAL A 84 16.48 0.46 2.97
C VAL A 84 15.48 1.55 3.30
N GLU A 85 15.85 2.82 3.17
CA GLU A 85 14.96 3.95 3.45
C GLU A 85 13.81 4.03 2.44
N LEU A 86 14.10 3.72 1.17
CA LEU A 86 13.08 3.67 0.14
C LEU A 86 11.96 2.68 0.50
N CYS A 87 12.34 1.47 0.94
CA CYS A 87 11.40 0.46 1.42
C CYS A 87 10.83 0.78 2.81
N LEU A 88 11.61 1.23 3.78
CA LEU A 88 11.14 1.37 5.16
C LEU A 88 10.14 2.52 5.29
N TYR A 89 10.38 3.63 4.60
CA TYR A 89 9.58 4.85 4.72
C TYR A 89 8.50 4.96 3.64
N HIS A 90 8.17 3.86 2.94
CA HIS A 90 7.02 3.85 2.04
C HIS A 90 5.69 3.87 2.82
N SER A 91 5.69 3.40 4.08
CA SER A 91 4.53 3.52 4.98
C SER A 91 4.52 4.88 5.67
N ARG A 92 3.45 5.66 5.43
CA ARG A 92 3.27 6.97 6.09
C ARG A 92 3.20 6.86 7.61
N SER A 93 2.51 5.85 8.13
CA SER A 93 2.36 5.68 9.57
C SER A 93 3.70 5.30 10.23
N TYR A 94 4.50 4.46 9.56
CA TYR A 94 5.85 4.13 10.03
C TYR A 94 6.76 5.37 10.00
N ALA A 95 6.78 6.11 8.89
CA ALA A 95 7.57 7.33 8.75
C ALA A 95 7.18 8.40 9.79
N SER A 96 5.88 8.58 10.02
CA SER A 96 5.36 9.52 11.01
C SER A 96 5.73 9.13 12.44
N MET A 97 5.76 7.84 12.77
CA MET A 97 6.13 7.37 14.11
C MET A 97 7.55 7.80 14.50
N ILE A 98 8.46 7.81 13.54
CA ILE A 98 9.87 8.12 13.75
C ILE A 98 10.25 9.55 13.31
N GLY A 99 9.27 10.36 12.93
CA GLY A 99 9.47 11.78 12.59
C GLY A 99 10.20 12.03 11.25
N VAL A 100 10.17 11.09 10.31
CA VAL A 100 10.81 11.25 8.99
C VAL A 100 9.78 11.46 7.88
N ARG A 101 10.23 12.03 6.76
CA ARG A 101 9.38 12.18 5.57
C ARG A 101 9.18 10.82 4.87
N PRO A 102 7.99 10.56 4.29
CA PRO A 102 7.78 9.38 3.47
C PRO A 102 8.71 9.32 2.26
N SER A 103 9.09 8.12 1.84
CA SER A 103 9.96 7.90 0.69
C SER A 103 9.24 8.13 -0.64
N LYS A 104 9.99 8.20 -1.76
CA LYS A 104 9.42 8.24 -3.12
C LYS A 104 8.43 7.09 -3.35
N LEU A 105 8.74 5.90 -2.83
CA LEU A 105 7.89 4.72 -2.96
C LEU A 105 6.53 4.89 -2.28
N CYS A 106 6.45 5.63 -1.16
CA CYS A 106 5.17 5.97 -0.55
C CYS A 106 4.24 6.70 -1.53
N TYR A 107 4.77 7.68 -2.26
CA TYR A 107 3.96 8.51 -3.15
C TYR A 107 3.49 7.71 -4.37
N ALA A 108 4.38 6.89 -4.94
CA ALA A 108 4.02 5.96 -6.01
C ALA A 108 2.97 4.94 -5.55
N ASP A 109 3.16 4.35 -4.36
CA ASP A 109 2.20 3.44 -3.75
C ASP A 109 0.82 4.09 -3.60
N LYS A 110 0.73 5.32 -3.07
CA LYS A 110 -0.57 5.99 -2.90
C LYS A 110 -1.22 6.39 -4.21
N LEU A 111 -0.44 6.82 -5.21
CA LEU A 111 -0.97 7.14 -6.52
C LEU A 111 -1.42 5.90 -7.30
N SER A 112 -0.92 4.69 -6.97
CA SER A 112 -1.26 3.45 -7.68
C SER A 112 -2.77 3.17 -7.76
N ILE A 113 -3.54 3.59 -6.74
CA ILE A 113 -5.02 3.51 -6.72
C ILE A 113 -5.67 4.18 -7.93
N ALA A 114 -5.00 5.17 -8.53
CA ALA A 114 -5.50 5.88 -9.70
C ALA A 114 -5.63 4.95 -10.91
N TYR A 115 -4.75 3.94 -10.98
CA TYR A 115 -4.67 2.94 -12.04
C TYR A 115 -5.55 1.71 -11.76
N GLU A 116 -6.20 1.65 -10.60
CA GLU A 116 -7.07 0.54 -10.22
C GLU A 116 -8.47 0.66 -10.85
N PRO A 117 -8.91 -0.33 -11.66
CA PRO A 117 -10.31 -0.46 -12.02
C PRO A 117 -11.12 -0.81 -10.77
N TRP A 118 -12.15 -0.03 -10.51
CA TRP A 118 -12.89 -0.13 -9.24
C TRP A 118 -13.51 -1.50 -8.97
N TRP A 119 -14.02 -2.15 -10.01
CA TRP A 119 -14.68 -3.45 -9.89
C TRP A 119 -13.67 -4.51 -9.51
N PHE A 120 -12.45 -4.40 -10.04
CA PHE A 120 -11.35 -5.30 -9.77
C PHE A 120 -10.80 -5.09 -8.36
N TYR A 121 -10.56 -3.84 -7.98
CA TYR A 121 -10.13 -3.48 -6.63
C TYR A 121 -11.13 -3.96 -5.58
N LEU A 122 -12.42 -3.62 -5.73
CA LEU A 122 -13.45 -3.98 -4.75
C LEU A 122 -13.63 -5.49 -4.64
N ALA A 123 -13.56 -6.23 -5.75
CA ALA A 123 -13.63 -7.69 -5.73
C ALA A 123 -12.48 -8.28 -4.89
N ARG A 124 -11.23 -7.86 -5.16
CA ARG A 124 -10.04 -8.33 -4.41
C ARG A 124 -10.08 -7.94 -2.95
N ALA A 125 -10.40 -6.67 -2.65
CA ALA A 125 -10.48 -6.16 -1.29
C ALA A 125 -11.58 -6.85 -0.48
N TRP A 126 -12.70 -7.22 -1.11
CA TRP A 126 -13.77 -7.98 -0.45
C TRP A 126 -13.35 -9.43 -0.18
N LEU A 127 -12.74 -10.10 -1.17
CA LEU A 127 -12.27 -11.49 -1.05
C LEU A 127 -11.20 -11.64 0.04
N SER A 128 -10.24 -10.72 0.12
CA SER A 128 -9.21 -10.72 1.16
C SER A 128 -9.76 -10.33 2.53
N GLY A 129 -10.85 -9.57 2.57
CA GLY A 129 -11.46 -9.03 3.78
C GLY A 129 -10.94 -7.66 4.18
N GLU A 130 -9.94 -7.13 3.46
CA GLU A 130 -9.36 -5.81 3.67
C GLU A 130 -10.39 -4.69 3.54
N LEU A 131 -11.36 -4.83 2.64
CA LEU A 131 -12.44 -3.86 2.45
C LEU A 131 -13.17 -3.54 3.76
N PHE A 132 -13.36 -4.53 4.63
CA PHE A 132 -14.05 -4.33 5.90
C PHE A 132 -13.17 -3.64 6.94
N GLU A 133 -11.87 -3.94 6.97
CA GLU A 133 -10.91 -3.26 7.84
C GLU A 133 -10.79 -1.79 7.44
N TYR A 134 -10.56 -1.52 6.16
CA TYR A 134 -10.41 -0.15 5.65
C TYR A 134 -11.64 0.70 5.87
N ARG A 135 -12.83 0.15 5.59
CA ARG A 135 -14.09 0.88 5.79
C ARG A 135 -14.39 1.13 7.27
N SER A 136 -14.04 0.18 8.14
CA SER A 136 -14.22 0.36 9.59
C SER A 136 -13.30 1.44 10.12
N ARG A 137 -12.04 1.47 9.66
CA ARG A 137 -11.09 2.53 10.00
C ARG A 137 -11.55 3.89 9.47
N ALA A 138 -11.90 3.99 8.19
CA ALA A 138 -12.35 5.25 7.58
C ALA A 138 -13.60 5.82 8.27
N ALA A 139 -14.51 4.96 8.73
CA ALA A 139 -15.67 5.38 9.52
C ALA A 139 -15.29 5.83 10.94
N ALA A 140 -14.35 5.15 11.60
CA ALA A 140 -13.84 5.54 12.92
C ALA A 140 -13.09 6.87 12.91
N GLU A 141 -12.41 7.19 11.79
CA GLU A 141 -11.73 8.47 11.55
C GLU A 141 -12.67 9.55 10.97
N HIS A 142 -13.99 9.30 10.95
CA HIS A 142 -15.03 10.22 10.45
C HIS A 142 -14.86 10.69 9.00
N HIS A 143 -14.12 9.95 8.17
CA HIS A 143 -13.91 10.30 6.77
C HIS A 143 -15.09 9.98 5.88
N ILE A 144 -15.70 8.80 6.06
CA ILE A 144 -16.87 8.36 5.30
C ILE A 144 -17.72 7.40 6.13
N PRO A 145 -19.06 7.56 6.16
CA PRO A 145 -19.90 6.72 7.00
C PRO A 145 -19.88 5.25 6.57
N LYS A 146 -20.01 4.35 7.54
CA LYS A 146 -20.04 2.90 7.30
C LYS A 146 -21.21 2.46 6.40
N SER A 147 -22.29 3.24 6.36
CA SER A 147 -23.47 3.05 5.51
C SER A 147 -23.25 3.40 4.03
N ALA A 148 -22.17 4.11 3.68
CA ALA A 148 -21.87 4.44 2.29
C ALA A 148 -21.75 3.18 1.43
N SER A 149 -22.04 3.25 0.13
CA SER A 149 -21.81 2.09 -0.74
C SER A 149 -20.32 1.74 -0.82
N HIS A 150 -19.97 0.51 -1.22
CA HIS A 150 -18.58 0.13 -1.49
C HIS A 150 -17.97 0.98 -2.60
N ARG A 151 -18.79 1.35 -3.58
CA ARG A 151 -18.41 2.21 -4.69
C ARG A 151 -18.06 3.63 -4.25
N SER A 152 -18.91 4.25 -3.44
CA SER A 152 -18.67 5.60 -2.91
C SER A 152 -17.43 5.66 -2.01
N TRP A 153 -17.20 4.60 -1.23
CA TRP A 153 -15.96 4.47 -0.46
C TRP A 153 -14.73 4.33 -1.36
N PHE A 154 -14.82 3.56 -2.45
CA PHE A 154 -13.72 3.46 -3.40
C PHE A 154 -13.42 4.80 -4.08
N GLU A 155 -14.44 5.55 -4.47
CA GLU A 155 -14.27 6.89 -5.06
C GLU A 155 -13.57 7.85 -4.10
N TRP A 156 -13.99 7.87 -2.83
CA TRP A 156 -13.34 8.65 -1.78
C TRP A 156 -11.87 8.25 -1.55
N ILE A 157 -11.57 6.95 -1.37
CA ILE A 157 -10.19 6.52 -1.08
C ILE A 157 -9.28 6.76 -2.30
N LYS A 158 -9.81 6.61 -3.52
CA LYS A 158 -9.10 6.91 -4.75
C LYS A 158 -8.71 8.38 -4.80
N GLU A 159 -9.64 9.30 -4.53
CA GLU A 159 -9.37 10.74 -4.49
C GLU A 159 -8.35 11.06 -3.40
N HIS A 160 -8.57 10.57 -2.17
CA HIS A 160 -7.70 10.83 -1.03
C HIS A 160 -6.25 10.37 -1.28
N LEU A 161 -6.05 9.12 -1.69
CA LEU A 161 -4.71 8.56 -1.89
C LEU A 161 -4.04 9.12 -3.15
N SER A 162 -4.79 9.38 -4.23
CA SER A 162 -4.24 10.07 -5.41
C SER A 162 -3.75 11.47 -5.04
N GLY A 163 -4.51 12.21 -4.23
CA GLY A 163 -4.10 13.51 -3.70
C GLY A 163 -2.82 13.40 -2.85
N VAL A 164 -2.69 12.38 -2.01
CA VAL A 164 -1.44 12.12 -1.26
C VAL A 164 -0.27 11.85 -2.20
N GLY A 165 -0.45 11.00 -3.22
CA GLY A 165 0.61 10.68 -4.18
C GLY A 165 1.08 11.89 -4.99
N GLN A 166 0.16 12.80 -5.33
CA GLN A 166 0.47 14.03 -6.08
C GLN A 166 1.14 15.12 -5.25
N LYS A 167 1.06 15.10 -3.91
CA LYS A 167 1.72 16.10 -3.05
C LYS A 167 3.24 16.19 -3.23
N ASN A 168 3.88 15.14 -3.78
CA ASN A 168 5.30 15.17 -4.13
C ASN A 168 5.60 16.20 -5.25
N ILE A 169 4.67 16.38 -6.19
CA ILE A 169 4.84 17.29 -7.34
C ILE A 169 4.88 18.77 -6.90
N GLN A 170 4.38 19.10 -5.72
CA GLN A 170 4.28 20.48 -5.22
C GLN A 170 5.42 20.89 -4.26
N GLN A 171 6.33 19.98 -3.94
CA GLN A 171 7.45 20.24 -3.01
C GLN A 171 8.84 20.14 -3.65
N GLY A 172 8.89 19.97 -4.97
CA GLY A 172 10.11 19.91 -5.78
C GLY A 172 10.32 21.17 -6.61
#